data_AF-A0A6B3EH12-F1
#
_entry.id   AF-A0A6B3EH12-F1
#
_cell.length_a   1.000
_cell.length_b   1.000
_cell.length_c   1.000
_cell.angle_alpha   90.00
_cell.angle_beta   90.00
_cell.angle_gamma   90.00
#
_symmetry.space_group_name_H-M   'P 1'
#
loop_
_entity.id
_entity.type
_entity.pdbx_description
1 polymer ?
#
loop_
_entity_poly.entity_id
_entity_poly.type
_entity_poly.pdbx_seq_one_letter_code
_entity_poly.pdbx_strand_id
1 'polypeptide(L)' 'DDLAALRRARTLHNDVWTDPLFAGRYPEHEHETWGPLADALAGLRREDDLRVIGAPLDFLGLNYYRPLTVR' A
#
# COMPACT_ATOMS: atom_id res chain seq x y z
N ASP A 1 17.73 10.05 1.11
CA ASP A 1 18.10 9.34 2.35
C ASP A 1 17.50 7.95 2.36
N ASP A 2 18.28 6.96 2.80
CA ASP A 2 17.95 5.53 2.81
C ASP A 2 16.58 5.23 3.46
N LEU A 3 16.20 5.99 4.48
CA LEU A 3 14.88 5.87 5.12
C LEU A 3 13.71 6.20 4.19
N ALA A 4 13.89 7.19 3.30
CA ALA A 4 12.88 7.51 2.29
C ALA A 4 12.84 6.43 1.20
N ALA A 5 13.98 5.86 0.81
CA ALA A 5 14.02 4.72 -0.11
C ALA A 5 13.29 3.51 0.50
N LEU A 6 13.53 3.22 1.78
CA LEU A 6 12.86 2.16 2.53
C LEU A 6 11.35 2.36 2.59
N ARG A 7 10.87 3.57 2.92
CA ARG A 7 9.43 3.88 2.95
C ARG A 7 8.76 3.63 1.60
N ARG A 8 9.32 4.18 0.52
CA ARG A 8 8.77 4.00 -0.83
C ARG A 8 8.73 2.54 -1.25
N ALA A 9 9.80 1.80 -0.95
CA ALA A 9 9.87 0.37 -1.26
C ALA A 9 8.81 -0.42 -0.47
N ARG A 10 8.63 -0.11 0.81
CA ARG A 10 7.60 -0.72 1.65
C ARG A 10 6.19 -0.40 1.14
N THR A 11 5.92 0.86 0.80
CA THR A 11 4.62 1.28 0.29
C THR A 11 4.30 0.62 -1.04
N LEU A 12 5.28 0.56 -1.96
CA LEU A 12 5.12 -0.08 -3.26
C LEU A 12 4.90 -1.61 -3.16
N HIS A 13 5.66 -2.29 -2.29
CA HIS A 13 5.63 -3.76 -2.24
C HIS A 13 4.59 -4.32 -1.28
N ASN A 14 4.28 -3.63 -0.20
CA ASN A 14 3.46 -4.17 0.89
C ASN A 14 2.25 -3.29 1.15
N ASP A 15 2.45 -2.04 1.59
CA ASP A 15 1.38 -1.25 2.20
C ASP A 15 0.23 -0.99 1.21
N VAL A 16 0.52 -0.79 -0.08
CA VAL A 16 -0.51 -0.61 -1.14
C VAL A 16 -1.51 -1.76 -1.22
N TRP A 17 -1.11 -2.95 -0.80
CA TRP A 17 -1.96 -4.14 -0.75
C TRP A 17 -2.50 -4.39 0.65
N THR A 18 -1.65 -4.31 1.67
CA THR A 18 -2.02 -4.74 3.04
C THR A 18 -2.82 -3.70 3.81
N ASP A 19 -2.61 -2.41 3.57
CA ASP A 19 -3.31 -1.36 4.32
C ASP A 19 -4.82 -1.36 4.02
N PRO A 20 -5.27 -1.46 2.75
CA PRO A 20 -6.69 -1.57 2.46
C PRO A 20 -7.33 -2.83 3.04
N LEU A 21 -6.58 -3.94 3.08
CA LEU A 21 -7.07 -5.24 3.56
C LEU A 21 -7.20 -5.29 5.09
N PHE A 22 -6.25 -4.73 5.83
CA PHE A 22 -6.13 -4.98 7.28
C PHE A 22 -6.23 -3.73 8.14
N ALA A 23 -5.94 -2.57 7.55
CA ALA A 23 -5.89 -1.31 8.27
C ALA A 23 -7.06 -0.37 7.94
N GLY A 24 -7.91 -0.74 6.99
CA GLY A 24 -9.08 0.05 6.58
C GLY A 24 -8.70 1.43 6.03
N ARG A 25 -7.51 1.56 5.43
CA ARG A 25 -7.00 2.80 4.85
C ARG A 25 -6.16 2.52 3.62
N TYR A 26 -5.99 3.53 2.77
CA TYR A 26 -4.94 3.52 1.76
C TYR A 26 -3.59 3.91 2.39
N PRO A 27 -2.45 3.59 1.77
CA PRO A 27 -1.14 3.81 2.37
C PRO A 27 -0.90 5.28 2.73
N GLU A 28 -0.10 5.53 3.76
CA GLU A 28 0.16 6.91 4.22
C GLU A 28 1.20 7.65 3.36
N HIS A 29 2.08 6.91 2.67
CA HIS A 29 3.23 7.45 1.94
C HIS A 29 3.08 7.40 0.42
N GLU A 30 1.84 7.45 -0.10
CA GLU A 30 1.59 7.40 -1.55
C GLU A 30 2.19 8.58 -2.30
N HIS A 31 2.07 9.78 -1.73
CA HIS A 31 2.63 11.00 -2.32
C HIS A 31 4.16 10.95 -2.35
N GLU A 32 4.79 10.41 -1.29
CA GLU A 32 6.24 10.18 -1.27
C GLU A 32 6.68 9.14 -2.31
N THR A 33 5.82 8.19 -2.66
CA THR A 33 6.15 7.05 -3.53
C THR A 33 5.86 7.31 -5.01
N TRP A 34 4.71 7.90 -5.33
CA TRP A 34 4.23 8.09 -6.69
C TRP A 34 4.08 9.56 -7.11
N GLY A 35 4.29 10.52 -6.19
CA GLY A 35 4.20 11.95 -6.47
C GLY A 35 2.82 12.33 -7.04
N PRO A 36 2.75 13.09 -8.14
CA PRO A 36 1.48 13.54 -8.73
C PRO A 36 0.51 12.42 -9.12
N LEU A 37 1.01 11.20 -9.34
CA LEU A 37 0.15 10.05 -9.64
C LEU A 37 -0.73 9.67 -8.43
N ALA A 38 -0.29 9.97 -7.20
CA ALA A 38 -1.08 9.72 -5.99
C ALA A 38 -2.44 10.45 -6.03
N ASP A 39 -2.49 11.67 -6.57
CA ASP A 39 -3.73 12.44 -6.68
C ASP A 39 -4.68 11.82 -7.71
N ALA A 40 -4.14 11.35 -8.83
CA ALA A 40 -4.93 10.63 -9.85
C ALA A 40 -5.49 9.31 -9.29
N LEU A 41 -4.68 8.56 -8.52
CA LEU A 41 -5.14 7.34 -7.84
C LEU A 41 -6.22 7.63 -6.80
N ALA A 42 -6.07 8.73 -6.04
CA ALA A 42 -7.07 9.16 -5.09
C ALA A 42 -8.42 9.47 -5.76
N GLY A 43 -8.40 10.10 -6.94
CA GLY A 43 -9.60 10.39 -7.74
C GLY A 43 -10.32 9.16 -8.30
N LEU A 44 -9.70 7.98 -8.30
CA LEU A 44 -10.33 6.72 -8.73
C LEU A 44 -11.08 6.00 -7.60
N ARG A 45 -10.84 6.40 -6.34
CA ARG A 45 -11.38 5.74 -5.16
C ARG A 45 -12.79 6.24 -4.85
N ARG A 46 -13.63 5.33 -4.39
CA ARG A 46 -15.00 5.61 -3.95
C ARG A 46 -15.11 5.46 -2.44
N GLU A 47 -16.07 6.17 -1.85
CA GLU A 47 -16.31 6.21 -0.40
C GLU A 47 -16.44 4.81 0.23
N ASP A 48 -17.08 3.88 -0.48
CA ASP A 48 -17.35 2.51 0.00
C ASP A 48 -16.25 1.48 -0.32
N ASP A 49 -15.19 1.85 -1.06
CA ASP A 49 -14.22 0.88 -1.55
C ASP A 49 -13.51 0.16 -0.39
N LEU A 50 -13.07 0.88 0.64
CA LEU A 50 -12.38 0.29 1.78
C LEU A 50 -13.27 -0.64 2.61
N ARG A 51 -14.58 -0.40 2.63
CA ARG A 51 -15.54 -1.30 3.28
C ARG A 51 -15.65 -2.63 2.54
N VAL A 52 -15.57 -2.62 1.21
CA VAL A 52 -15.62 -3.83 0.38
C VAL A 52 -14.27 -4.56 0.41
N ILE A 53 -13.17 -3.82 0.27
CA ILE A 53 -11.80 -4.38 0.24
C ILE A 53 -11.43 -5.01 1.59
N GLY A 54 -11.76 -4.35 2.70
CA GLY A 54 -11.45 -4.81 4.06
C GLY A 54 -12.42 -5.86 4.62
N ALA A 55 -13.18 -6.56 3.77
CA ALA A 55 -14.02 -7.65 4.23
C ALA A 55 -13.17 -8.74 4.91
N PRO A 56 -13.64 -9.39 6.00
CA PRO A 56 -12.86 -10.39 6.72
C PRO A 56 -12.37 -11.54 5.84
N LEU A 57 -11.12 -11.95 6.04
CA LEU A 57 -10.50 -13.06 5.34
C LEU A 57 -10.23 -14.21 6.33
N ASP A 58 -10.51 -15.43 5.91
CA ASP A 58 -10.20 -16.64 6.70
C ASP A 58 -8.69 -16.98 6.66
N PHE A 59 -8.01 -16.63 5.56
CA PHE A 59 -6.59 -16.89 5.37
C PHE A 59 -5.94 -15.82 4.48
N LEU A 60 -4.61 -15.66 4.62
CA LEU A 60 -3.79 -14.79 3.79
C LEU A 60 -2.72 -15.62 3.07
N GLY A 61 -2.76 -15.63 1.74
CA GLY A 61 -1.71 -16.22 0.92
C GLY A 61 -0.52 -15.26 0.77
N LEU A 62 0.70 -15.74 1.07
CA LEU A 62 1.93 -14.95 0.92
C LEU A 62 2.92 -15.64 -0.01
N ASN A 63 3.32 -14.91 -1.05
CA ASN A 63 4.39 -15.32 -1.94
C ASN A 63 5.70 -14.66 -1.51
N TYR A 64 6.42 -15.30 -0.58
CA TYR A 64 7.68 -14.80 -0.07
C TYR A 64 8.87 -15.56 -0.65
N TYR A 65 9.79 -14.82 -1.27
CA TYR A 65 11.00 -15.39 -1.87
C TYR A 65 12.28 -14.94 -1.17
N ARG A 66 12.39 -13.64 -0.86
CA ARG A 66 13.55 -13.02 -0.22
C ARG A 66 13.22 -11.61 0.27
N PRO A 67 14.01 -11.03 1.18
CA PRO A 67 13.90 -9.62 1.52
C PRO A 67 14.42 -8.73 0.38
N LEU A 68 13.93 -7.49 0.34
CA LEU A 68 14.42 -6.44 -0.55
C LEU A 68 15.39 -5.54 0.21
N THR A 69 16.57 -5.29 -0.37
CA THR A 69 17.52 -4.29 0.12
C THR A 69 17.48 -3.09 -0.82
N VAL A 70 17.32 -1.89 -0.23
CA VAL A 70 17.36 -0.62 -0.95
C VAL A 70 18.44 0.27 -0.33
N ARG A 71 19.00 1.15 -1.14
CA ARG A 71 19.93 2.21 -0.77
C ARG A 71 19.42 3.51 -1.38
#